data_AF-A0A3R7JY05-F1
#
_entry.id   AF-A0A3R7JY05-F1
#
_cell.length_a   1.000
_cell.length_b   1.000
_cell.length_c   1.000
_cell.angle_alpha   90.00
_cell.angle_beta   90.00
_cell.angle_gamma   90.00
#
_symmetry.space_group_name_H-M   'P 1'
#
loop_
_entity.id
_entity.type
_entity.pdbx_description
1 polymer ?
#
loop_
_entity_poly.entity_id
_entity_poly.type
_entity_poly.pdbx_seq_one_letter_code
_entity_poly.pdbx_strand_id
1 'polypeptide(L)'
;MTSCSPFLEAAAAFIKNIVAVGVCSNEGCLNAFNPTAFGLPFGLHHGGIPVTPPNTASLEAAIAAEVFPLGTMGRRLCSSPIQLGVTLEEYITGLFTTVQHQFGCSMDTILHCLWIVERIQTRNILVQQKSIISLRSISQCRRGGEDIHLYASEGTQDVALTARWVHDNDGMLPDDSCQHAPLCSSMSSEVRSMGPVSDVADDDSLCYACAGSPVFSLQFWNVQLFITASLLLSLKVGEDKFAETDGEALTVQLAALGGCDTNVLLCAERCVCDLLWDELSVTTKGLESVMRRLGMRSLARRPHPVPPGGPTNVTAATNGEEEASIMSY
;
A
#
# COMPACT_ATOMS: atom_id res chain seq x y z
N MET A 1 18.84 14.51 26.22
CA MET A 1 18.59 15.01 24.86
C MET A 1 19.60 14.34 23.95
N THR A 2 19.29 13.13 23.48
CA THR A 2 20.18 12.28 22.70
C THR A 2 19.62 12.19 21.28
N SER A 3 20.47 12.48 20.31
CA SER A 3 20.24 12.47 18.87
C SER A 3 19.22 11.42 18.43
N CYS A 4 18.21 11.85 17.67
CA CYS A 4 17.36 10.96 16.90
C CYS A 4 18.27 10.05 16.06
N SER A 5 18.14 8.73 16.19
CA SER A 5 18.94 7.80 15.40
C SER A 5 18.67 8.07 13.91
N PRO A 6 19.68 8.14 13.02
CA PRO A 6 19.47 8.31 11.57
C PRO A 6 18.45 7.33 10.98
N PHE A 7 18.27 6.17 11.62
CA PHE A 7 17.22 5.21 11.30
C PHE A 7 15.80 5.76 11.53
N LEU A 8 15.54 6.43 12.66
CA LEU A 8 14.21 6.94 13.02
C LEU A 8 13.79 8.09 12.11
N GLU A 9 14.74 8.97 11.76
CA GLU A 9 14.53 10.02 10.76
C GLU A 9 14.20 9.41 9.39
N ALA A 10 14.97 8.40 8.95
CA ALA A 10 14.71 7.69 7.70
C ALA A 10 13.35 6.96 7.71
N ALA A 11 12.97 6.35 8.83
CA ALA A 11 11.68 5.68 9.00
C ALA A 11 10.52 6.69 8.90
N ALA A 12 10.65 7.85 9.55
CA ALA A 12 9.64 8.91 9.46
C ALA A 12 9.52 9.45 8.03
N ALA A 13 10.63 9.71 7.34
CA ALA A 13 10.62 10.12 5.94
C ALA A 13 9.99 9.05 5.03
N PHE A 14 10.29 7.77 5.27
CA PHE A 14 9.71 6.65 4.54
C PHE A 14 8.19 6.60 4.67
N ILE A 15 7.64 6.75 5.89
CA ILE A 15 6.18 6.81 6.09
C ILE A 15 5.56 8.06 5.44
N LYS A 16 6.20 9.23 5.58
CA LYS A 16 5.73 10.47 4.90
C LYS A 16 5.57 10.24 3.40
N ASN A 17 6.54 9.56 2.78
CA ASN A 17 6.48 9.23 1.35
C ASN A 17 5.35 8.25 0.99
N ILE A 18 5.06 7.26 1.83
CA ILE A 18 3.93 6.33 1.62
C ILE A 18 2.60 7.07 1.62
N VAL A 19 2.41 7.97 2.60
CA VAL A 19 1.20 8.77 2.72
C VAL A 19 1.03 9.74 1.55
N ALA A 20 2.14 10.30 1.04
CA ALA A 20 2.15 11.29 -0.04
C ALA A 20 1.76 10.77 -1.44
N VAL A 21 1.41 9.49 -1.58
CA VAL A 21 0.94 8.92 -2.86
C VAL A 21 -0.59 8.92 -2.95
N GLY A 22 -1.28 8.74 -1.83
CA GLY A 22 -2.71 8.43 -1.82
C GLY A 22 -3.03 7.14 -2.58
N VAL A 23 -4.32 6.81 -2.69
CA VAL A 23 -4.78 5.61 -3.39
C VAL A 23 -5.66 5.95 -4.60
N CYS A 24 -6.32 7.10 -4.58
CA CYS A 24 -7.16 7.59 -5.66
C CYS A 24 -6.56 8.82 -6.33
N SER A 25 -6.72 8.96 -7.65
CA SER A 25 -6.30 10.14 -8.40
C SER A 25 -7.39 11.21 -8.51
N ASN A 26 -8.60 10.95 -8.00
CA ASN A 26 -9.68 11.93 -7.99
C ASN A 26 -9.52 12.81 -6.75
N GLU A 27 -9.11 14.06 -6.90
CA GLU A 27 -8.80 14.99 -5.81
C GLU A 27 -9.95 15.20 -4.80
N GLY A 28 -11.21 15.03 -5.24
CA GLY A 28 -12.38 15.10 -4.36
C GLY A 28 -12.67 13.81 -3.59
N CYS A 29 -11.91 12.74 -3.83
CA CYS A 29 -12.08 11.45 -3.17
C CYS A 29 -11.34 11.43 -1.83
N LEU A 30 -11.97 10.92 -0.78
CA LEU A 30 -11.34 10.69 0.53
C LEU A 30 -10.04 9.86 0.44
N ASN A 31 -9.96 8.96 -0.53
CA ASN A 31 -8.79 8.11 -0.76
C ASN A 31 -7.68 8.79 -1.58
N ALA A 32 -7.86 10.03 -2.04
CA ALA A 32 -6.83 10.78 -2.74
C ALA A 32 -5.85 11.42 -1.77
N PHE A 33 -4.60 11.58 -2.22
CA PHE A 33 -3.65 12.40 -1.49
C PHE A 33 -4.09 13.85 -1.55
N ASN A 34 -4.24 14.47 -0.38
CA ASN A 34 -4.51 15.89 -0.28
C ASN A 34 -3.44 16.56 0.62
N PRO A 35 -2.44 17.24 0.03
CA PRO A 35 -1.38 17.90 0.78
C PRO A 35 -1.86 19.11 1.58
N THR A 36 -2.95 19.76 1.14
CA THR A 36 -3.51 20.95 1.82
C THR A 36 -4.44 20.57 2.96
N ALA A 37 -4.96 19.34 2.95
CA ALA A 37 -5.87 18.89 3.99
C ALA A 37 -5.16 18.73 5.33
N PHE A 38 -3.86 18.35 5.40
CA PHE A 38 -3.21 18.05 6.68
C PHE A 38 -1.69 18.30 6.71
N GLY A 39 -1.27 19.12 7.69
CA GLY A 39 0.06 19.10 8.30
C GLY A 39 -0.08 18.72 9.78
N LEU A 40 0.81 17.88 10.29
CA LEU A 40 0.87 17.56 11.73
C LEU A 40 1.78 18.57 12.45
N PRO A 41 1.51 18.90 13.72
CA PRO A 41 0.40 18.45 14.56
C PRO A 41 -0.95 19.12 14.24
N PHE A 42 -2.04 18.39 14.49
CA PHE A 42 -3.43 18.71 14.08
C PHE A 42 -4.05 19.98 14.71
N GLY A 43 -3.28 20.78 15.46
CA GLY A 43 -3.72 22.03 16.08
C GLY A 43 -3.29 23.30 15.35
N LEU A 44 -2.42 23.20 14.33
CA LEU A 44 -1.82 24.36 13.66
C LEU A 44 -2.48 24.73 12.32
N HIS A 45 -3.37 23.87 11.79
CA HIS A 45 -3.94 24.02 10.45
C HIS A 45 -5.48 23.89 10.47
N HIS A 46 -6.15 24.67 9.64
CA HIS A 46 -7.62 24.84 9.61
C HIS A 46 -8.42 23.67 9.03
N GLY A 47 -7.86 22.44 9.03
CA GLY A 47 -8.50 21.23 8.52
C GLY A 47 -8.84 20.27 9.66
N GLY A 48 -10.13 19.98 9.85
CA GLY A 48 -10.60 18.91 10.75
C GLY A 48 -10.41 17.52 10.14
N ILE A 49 -10.52 16.47 10.96
CA ILE A 49 -10.51 15.07 10.48
C ILE A 49 -11.66 14.91 9.48
N PRO A 50 -11.43 14.39 8.26
CA PRO A 50 -12.41 14.43 7.17
C PRO A 50 -13.47 13.32 7.29
N VAL A 51 -13.46 12.59 8.41
CA VAL A 51 -14.26 11.39 8.63
C VAL A 51 -14.85 11.42 10.03
N THR A 52 -16.06 10.88 10.15
CA THR A 52 -16.68 10.61 11.45
C THR A 52 -16.16 9.28 11.98
N PRO A 53 -15.40 9.24 13.09
CA PRO A 53 -14.88 8.00 13.63
C PRO A 53 -16.03 7.02 13.96
N PRO A 54 -15.81 5.70 13.84
CA PRO A 54 -16.81 4.73 14.26
C PRO A 54 -17.05 4.83 15.77
N ASN A 55 -18.30 4.65 16.20
CA ASN A 55 -18.61 4.56 17.63
C ASN A 55 -18.19 3.19 18.19
N THR A 56 -18.19 3.06 19.51
CA THR A 56 -17.77 1.83 20.21
C THR A 56 -18.57 0.60 19.78
N ALA A 57 -19.89 0.71 19.65
CA ALA A 57 -20.74 -0.41 19.23
C ALA A 57 -20.41 -0.88 17.80
N SER A 58 -20.13 0.06 16.88
CA SER A 58 -19.69 -0.26 15.51
C SER A 58 -18.32 -0.94 15.47
N LEU A 59 -17.39 -0.51 16.33
CA LEU A 59 -16.08 -1.16 16.47
C LEU A 59 -16.23 -2.60 16.96
N GLU A 60 -16.97 -2.81 18.05
CA GLU A 60 -17.20 -4.14 18.63
C GLU A 60 -17.92 -5.07 17.65
N ALA A 61 -18.94 -4.58 16.95
CA ALA A 61 -19.64 -5.33 15.93
C ALA A 61 -18.72 -5.72 14.76
N ALA A 62 -17.84 -4.81 14.32
CA ALA A 62 -16.89 -5.11 13.25
C ALA A 62 -15.83 -6.13 13.67
N ILE A 63 -15.33 -6.06 14.91
CA ILE A 63 -14.36 -7.01 15.46
C ILE A 63 -14.96 -8.43 15.52
N ALA A 64 -16.23 -8.53 15.92
CA ALA A 64 -16.92 -9.81 16.04
C ALA A 64 -17.49 -10.35 14.71
N ALA A 65 -17.43 -9.57 13.62
CA ALA A 65 -18.01 -9.95 12.34
C ALA A 65 -17.23 -11.09 11.67
N GLU A 66 -17.96 -12.08 11.14
CA GLU A 66 -17.36 -13.14 10.31
C GLU A 66 -16.75 -12.58 9.02
N VAL A 67 -17.48 -11.66 8.38
CA VAL A 67 -17.02 -10.92 7.21
C VAL A 67 -16.73 -9.49 7.62
N PHE A 68 -15.44 -9.15 7.70
CA PHE A 68 -15.01 -7.83 8.14
C PHE A 68 -15.33 -6.74 7.08
N PRO A 69 -16.00 -5.64 7.45
CA PRO A 69 -16.33 -4.55 6.52
C PRO A 69 -15.11 -3.64 6.25
N LEU A 70 -14.09 -4.19 5.59
CA LEU A 70 -12.77 -3.58 5.40
C LEU A 70 -12.81 -2.14 4.86
N GLY A 71 -13.58 -1.92 3.78
CA GLY A 71 -13.69 -0.59 3.17
C GLY A 71 -14.31 0.43 4.11
N THR A 72 -15.49 0.12 4.65
CA THR A 72 -16.25 1.04 5.51
C THR A 72 -15.49 1.36 6.81
N MET A 73 -14.89 0.34 7.44
CA MET A 73 -14.11 0.55 8.66
C MET A 73 -12.77 1.22 8.39
N GLY A 74 -11.99 0.73 7.42
CA GLY A 74 -10.67 1.28 7.09
C GLY A 74 -10.73 2.76 6.72
N ARG A 75 -11.80 3.22 6.07
CA ARG A 75 -12.01 4.63 5.74
C ARG A 75 -12.38 5.52 6.92
N ARG A 76 -12.87 4.96 8.03
CA ARG A 76 -13.34 5.73 9.20
C ARG A 76 -12.39 5.66 10.39
N LEU A 77 -11.50 4.68 10.45
CA LEU A 77 -10.51 4.55 11.51
C LEU A 77 -9.50 5.70 11.46
N CYS A 78 -9.51 6.54 12.50
CA CYS A 78 -8.62 7.68 12.64
C CYS A 78 -7.66 7.50 13.83
N SER A 79 -6.50 8.15 13.74
CA SER A 79 -5.60 8.32 14.87
C SER A 79 -6.28 9.13 15.98
N SER A 80 -5.94 8.85 17.23
CA SER A 80 -6.48 9.54 18.40
C SER A 80 -5.98 10.99 18.49
N PRO A 81 -6.63 11.87 19.29
CA PRO A 81 -6.10 13.20 19.58
C PRO A 81 -4.68 13.20 20.14
N ILE A 82 -4.29 12.17 20.91
CA ILE A 82 -2.93 12.02 21.45
C ILE A 82 -1.94 11.76 20.30
N GLN A 83 -2.29 10.84 19.40
CA GLN A 83 -1.45 10.50 18.24
C GLN A 83 -1.32 11.66 17.25
N LEU A 84 -2.39 12.43 17.05
CA LEU A 84 -2.43 13.57 16.14
C LEU A 84 -1.86 14.86 16.75
N GLY A 85 -1.67 14.90 18.07
CA GLY A 85 -1.08 16.01 18.80
C GLY A 85 0.44 16.16 18.64
N VAL A 86 1.10 15.19 17.99
CA VAL A 86 2.55 15.18 17.76
C VAL A 86 2.85 15.05 16.27
N THR A 87 4.07 15.43 15.87
CA THR A 87 4.53 15.18 14.50
C THR A 87 4.72 13.67 14.28
N LEU A 88 4.64 13.23 13.01
CA LEU A 88 4.89 11.82 12.66
C LEU A 88 6.30 11.35 13.07
N GLU A 89 7.28 12.24 13.06
CA GLU A 89 8.65 11.95 13.45
C GLU A 89 8.79 11.74 14.96
N GLU A 90 8.21 12.63 15.77
CA GLU A 90 8.13 12.46 17.22
C GLU A 90 7.37 11.19 17.58
N TYR A 91 6.26 10.91 16.89
CA TYR A 91 5.47 9.71 17.09
C TYR A 91 6.27 8.43 16.85
N ILE A 92 6.91 8.31 15.67
CA ILE A 92 7.72 7.14 15.30
C ILE A 92 8.90 6.98 16.26
N THR A 93 9.59 8.08 16.59
CA THR A 93 10.71 8.07 17.52
C THR A 93 10.29 7.59 18.90
N GLY A 94 9.20 8.14 19.44
CA GLY A 94 8.65 7.77 20.74
C GLY A 94 8.18 6.32 20.77
N LEU A 95 7.36 5.91 19.80
CA LEU A 95 6.81 4.56 19.69
C LEU A 95 7.94 3.53 19.59
N PHE A 96 8.82 3.65 18.60
CA PHE A 96 9.87 2.66 18.34
C PHE A 96 10.90 2.57 19.46
N THR A 97 11.34 3.70 20.01
CA THR A 97 12.28 3.68 21.16
C THR A 97 11.65 3.01 22.37
N THR A 98 10.38 3.33 22.67
CA THR A 98 9.69 2.80 23.84
C THR A 98 9.41 1.30 23.69
N VAL A 99 9.00 0.83 22.52
CA VAL A 99 8.79 -0.62 22.32
C VAL A 99 10.09 -1.41 22.33
N GLN A 100 11.19 -0.85 21.83
CA GLN A 100 12.50 -1.50 21.95
C GLN A 100 12.92 -1.62 23.41
N HIS A 101 12.66 -0.59 24.22
CA HIS A 101 13.01 -0.61 25.63
C HIS A 101 12.09 -1.51 26.47
N GLN A 102 10.78 -1.42 26.28
CA GLN A 102 9.79 -2.13 27.10
C GLN A 102 9.62 -3.59 26.68
N PHE A 103 9.56 -3.84 25.37
CA PHE A 103 9.34 -5.18 24.83
C PHE A 103 10.63 -5.83 24.35
N GLY A 104 11.77 -5.13 24.30
CA GLY A 104 13.01 -5.71 23.77
C GLY A 104 12.87 -6.13 22.31
N CYS A 105 12.09 -5.41 21.49
CA CYS A 105 11.84 -5.80 20.11
C CYS A 105 13.08 -5.62 19.24
N SER A 106 13.28 -6.56 18.31
CA SER A 106 14.39 -6.54 17.37
C SER A 106 14.23 -5.44 16.31
N MET A 107 15.34 -5.07 15.67
CA MET A 107 15.30 -4.18 14.50
C MET A 107 14.48 -4.80 13.36
N ASP A 108 14.54 -6.12 13.21
CA ASP A 108 13.79 -6.86 12.19
C ASP A 108 12.28 -6.70 12.39
N THR A 109 11.81 -6.69 13.63
CA THR A 109 10.40 -6.41 13.98
C THR A 109 9.97 -5.00 13.58
N ILE A 110 10.83 -3.99 13.76
CA ILE A 110 10.52 -2.62 13.33
C ILE A 110 10.53 -2.51 11.81
N LEU A 111 11.52 -3.12 11.14
CA LEU A 111 11.58 -3.17 9.69
C LEU A 111 10.37 -3.89 9.09
N HIS A 112 9.89 -4.95 9.75
CA HIS A 112 8.67 -5.65 9.39
C HIS A 112 7.43 -4.77 9.55
N CYS A 113 7.34 -3.99 10.63
CA CYS A 113 6.27 -3.00 10.81
C CYS A 113 6.25 -2.01 9.64
N LEU A 114 7.40 -1.42 9.28
CA LEU A 114 7.49 -0.50 8.15
C LEU A 114 7.13 -1.16 6.82
N TRP A 115 7.51 -2.43 6.64
CA TRP A 115 7.16 -3.22 5.47
C TRP A 115 5.63 -3.44 5.36
N ILE A 116 4.96 -3.78 6.46
CA ILE A 116 3.50 -3.92 6.50
C ILE A 116 2.82 -2.60 6.12
N VAL A 117 3.25 -1.47 6.68
CA VAL A 117 2.65 -0.15 6.37
C VAL A 117 2.76 0.18 4.87
N GLU A 118 3.92 -0.09 4.26
CA GLU A 118 4.09 0.07 2.81
C GLU A 118 3.16 -0.85 2.01
N ARG A 119 3.01 -2.11 2.46
CA ARG A 119 2.17 -3.11 1.81
C ARG A 119 0.71 -2.76 1.82
N ILE A 120 0.20 -2.19 2.91
CA ILE A 120 -1.17 -1.68 3.00
C ILE A 120 -1.43 -0.69 1.86
N GLN A 121 -0.60 0.36 1.76
CA GLN A 121 -0.80 1.40 0.74
C GLN A 121 -0.63 0.84 -0.67
N THR A 122 0.39 0.01 -0.90
CA THR A 122 0.66 -0.60 -2.21
C THR A 122 -0.50 -1.48 -2.66
N ARG A 123 -1.05 -2.31 -1.77
CA ARG A 123 -2.17 -3.19 -2.08
C ARG A 123 -3.42 -2.39 -2.40
N ASN A 124 -3.71 -1.36 -1.62
CA ASN A 124 -4.84 -0.46 -1.84
C ASN A 124 -4.73 0.27 -3.20
N ILE A 125 -3.55 0.77 -3.58
CA ILE A 125 -3.28 1.34 -4.91
C ILE A 125 -3.55 0.32 -6.02
N LEU A 126 -3.02 -0.90 -5.91
CA LEU A 126 -3.17 -1.93 -6.93
C LEU A 126 -4.63 -2.37 -7.09
N VAL A 127 -5.37 -2.55 -5.99
CA VAL A 127 -6.80 -2.88 -6.02
C VAL A 127 -7.56 -1.74 -6.71
N GLN A 128 -7.28 -0.49 -6.36
CA GLN A 128 -7.95 0.65 -6.97
C GLN A 128 -7.66 0.78 -8.47
N GLN A 129 -6.42 0.56 -8.89
CA GLN A 129 -6.04 0.57 -10.31
C GLN A 129 -6.79 -0.53 -11.09
N LYS A 130 -6.90 -1.74 -10.54
CA LYS A 130 -7.68 -2.83 -11.14
C LYS A 130 -9.15 -2.48 -11.28
N SER A 131 -9.75 -1.86 -10.27
CA SER A 131 -11.15 -1.40 -10.31
C SER A 131 -11.35 -0.35 -11.40
N ILE A 132 -10.45 0.63 -11.52
CA ILE A 132 -10.53 1.68 -12.56
C ILE A 132 -10.42 1.06 -13.96
N ILE A 133 -9.50 0.11 -14.18
CA ILE A 133 -9.35 -0.57 -15.47
C ILE A 133 -10.63 -1.35 -15.82
N SER A 134 -11.21 -2.06 -14.85
CA SER A 134 -12.44 -2.85 -15.04
C SER A 134 -13.64 -1.97 -15.40
N LEU A 135 -13.76 -0.80 -14.75
CA LEU A 135 -14.81 0.17 -15.08
C LEU A 135 -14.65 0.71 -16.51
N ARG A 136 -13.41 0.98 -16.95
CA ARG A 136 -13.12 1.41 -18.32
C ARG A 136 -13.48 0.33 -19.34
N SER A 137 -13.15 -0.93 -19.10
CA SER A 137 -13.50 -2.02 -20.03
C SER A 137 -15.02 -2.19 -20.18
N ILE A 138 -15.78 -2.09 -19.08
CA ILE A 138 -17.25 -2.19 -19.14
C ILE A 138 -17.84 -1.02 -19.95
N SER A 139 -17.32 0.19 -19.77
CA SER A 139 -17.78 1.37 -20.52
C SER A 139 -17.49 1.28 -22.02
N GLN A 140 -16.38 0.66 -22.41
CA GLN A 140 -16.01 0.43 -23.81
C GLN A 140 -16.89 -0.65 -24.46
N CYS A 141 -17.20 -1.74 -23.76
CA CYS A 141 -18.11 -2.78 -24.25
C CYS A 141 -19.54 -2.24 -24.45
N ARG A 142 -19.99 -1.30 -23.61
CA ARG A 142 -21.32 -0.71 -23.73
C ARG A 142 -21.45 0.23 -24.93
N ARG A 143 -20.39 0.97 -25.29
CA ARG A 143 -20.35 1.75 -26.54
C ARG A 143 -20.23 0.90 -27.80
N GLY A 144 -19.61 -0.28 -27.73
CA GLY A 144 -19.53 -1.20 -28.86
C GLY A 144 -20.84 -1.91 -29.23
N GLY A 145 -21.85 -1.88 -28.35
CA GLY A 145 -23.15 -2.52 -28.58
C GLY A 145 -24.23 -1.59 -29.15
N GLU A 146 -24.00 -0.27 -29.17
CA GLU A 146 -25.01 0.71 -29.59
C GLU A 146 -24.81 1.21 -31.04
N ASP A 147 -23.72 0.82 -31.72
CA ASP A 147 -23.42 1.22 -33.11
C ASP A 147 -23.74 0.17 -34.20
N ILE A 148 -24.37 -0.96 -33.87
CA ILE A 148 -24.68 -2.04 -34.85
C ILE A 148 -26.19 -2.28 -35.01
N HIS A 149 -27.01 -1.22 -35.08
CA HIS A 149 -28.44 -1.38 -35.41
C HIS A 149 -29.05 -0.22 -36.25
N LEU A 150 -28.29 0.40 -37.15
CA LEU A 150 -28.83 1.47 -38.03
C LEU A 150 -28.70 1.23 -39.55
N TYR A 151 -28.43 0.00 -40.01
CA TYR A 151 -28.52 -0.34 -41.44
C TYR A 151 -29.12 -1.73 -41.66
N ALA A 152 -30.44 -1.87 -41.50
CA ALA A 152 -31.18 -3.03 -42.03
C ALA A 152 -32.70 -2.76 -42.14
N SER A 153 -33.10 -1.92 -43.09
CA SER A 153 -34.45 -1.79 -43.72
C SER A 153 -34.43 -0.48 -44.51
N GLU A 154 -34.82 -0.32 -45.75
CA GLU A 154 -35.74 -1.02 -46.65
C GLU A 154 -35.33 -0.71 -48.10
N GLY A 155 -35.76 -1.54 -49.05
CA GLY A 155 -35.42 -1.41 -50.46
C GLY A 155 -36.29 -0.47 -51.30
N THR A 156 -35.79 -0.27 -52.52
CA THR A 156 -36.48 -0.10 -53.81
C THR A 156 -37.09 1.27 -54.19
N GLN A 157 -36.43 2.00 -55.11
CA GLN A 157 -36.93 2.28 -56.48
C GLN A 157 -35.95 3.12 -57.34
N ASP A 158 -35.91 2.73 -58.63
CA ASP A 158 -35.14 3.27 -59.77
C ASP A 158 -35.40 4.75 -60.13
N VAL A 159 -34.44 5.40 -60.83
CA VAL A 159 -34.51 5.88 -62.23
C VAL A 159 -33.44 6.98 -62.53
N ALA A 160 -32.46 6.59 -63.36
CA ALA A 160 -31.84 7.25 -64.54
C ALA A 160 -31.18 8.67 -64.54
N LEU A 161 -29.92 8.65 -65.04
CA LEU A 161 -29.20 9.59 -65.97
C LEU A 161 -28.92 11.03 -65.47
N THR A 162 -27.73 11.65 -65.58
CA THR A 162 -26.87 11.79 -66.79
C THR A 162 -25.51 12.47 -66.44
N ALA A 163 -24.46 12.19 -67.25
CA ALA A 163 -23.29 13.01 -67.62
C ALA A 163 -22.29 13.49 -66.53
N ARG A 164 -21.07 12.96 -66.46
CA ARG A 164 -19.86 13.26 -67.30
C ARG A 164 -19.35 14.69 -67.12
N TRP A 165 -18.23 14.90 -66.40
CA TRP A 165 -17.10 15.77 -66.79
C TRP A 165 -15.82 15.32 -66.07
N VAL A 166 -14.75 15.32 -66.87
CA VAL A 166 -13.36 14.96 -66.60
C VAL A 166 -12.64 16.18 -66.04
N HIS A 167 -11.74 15.99 -65.07
CA HIS A 167 -10.46 16.72 -65.07
C HIS A 167 -9.39 15.96 -64.28
N ASP A 168 -8.33 15.61 -65.01
CA ASP A 168 -7.02 15.19 -64.52
C ASP A 168 -6.36 16.29 -63.67
N ASN A 169 -5.64 15.88 -62.62
CA ASN A 169 -4.25 16.30 -62.44
C ASN A 169 -3.52 15.40 -61.42
N ASP A 170 -2.36 14.93 -61.86
CA ASP A 170 -1.34 14.17 -61.15
C ASP A 170 -0.74 14.92 -59.94
N GLY A 171 -0.32 14.14 -58.94
CA GLY A 171 0.55 14.61 -57.85
C GLY A 171 0.91 13.49 -56.86
N MET A 172 2.20 13.23 -56.70
CA MET A 172 2.84 12.09 -56.01
C MET A 172 2.48 11.84 -54.52
N LEU A 173 2.58 10.56 -54.13
CA LEU A 173 2.65 9.95 -52.78
C LEU A 173 3.83 10.48 -51.90
N PRO A 174 4.06 9.97 -50.67
CA PRO A 174 3.22 9.85 -49.45
C PRO A 174 3.95 10.42 -48.20
N ASP A 175 3.28 10.74 -47.09
CA ASP A 175 3.81 10.43 -45.73
C ASP A 175 2.87 10.79 -44.56
N ASP A 176 3.10 10.06 -43.46
CA ASP A 176 2.58 10.14 -42.10
C ASP A 176 2.08 11.50 -41.56
N SER A 177 0.92 11.46 -40.88
CA SER A 177 0.86 12.10 -39.56
C SER A 177 -0.28 11.55 -38.70
N CYS A 178 0.11 10.79 -37.68
CA CYS A 178 -0.66 10.57 -36.47
C CYS A 178 -1.09 11.90 -35.86
N GLN A 179 -2.39 12.12 -35.73
CA GLN A 179 -3.01 12.86 -34.63
C GLN A 179 -4.51 12.86 -34.88
N HIS A 180 -5.30 12.45 -33.89
CA HIS A 180 -6.57 13.06 -33.46
C HIS A 180 -7.14 12.17 -32.37
N ALA A 181 -6.72 12.42 -31.13
CA ALA A 181 -7.44 11.96 -29.95
C ALA A 181 -8.76 12.76 -29.86
N PRO A 182 -9.93 12.12 -29.65
CA PRO A 182 -11.14 12.89 -29.41
C PRO A 182 -11.13 13.44 -27.98
N LEU A 183 -11.26 14.76 -27.93
CA LEU A 183 -11.51 15.59 -26.75
C LEU A 183 -12.66 15.04 -25.91
N CYS A 184 -12.43 14.96 -24.60
CA CYS A 184 -13.45 14.81 -23.58
C CYS A 184 -14.49 15.93 -23.69
N SER A 185 -15.77 15.58 -23.78
CA SER A 185 -16.85 16.48 -23.39
C SER A 185 -17.97 15.73 -22.64
N SER A 186 -18.27 16.31 -21.48
CA SER A 186 -19.53 16.43 -20.75
C SER A 186 -20.50 15.25 -20.65
N MET A 187 -20.64 14.79 -19.40
CA MET A 187 -21.87 14.40 -18.70
C MET A 187 -23.16 14.45 -19.54
N SER A 188 -23.79 13.27 -19.72
CA SER A 188 -25.23 13.17 -19.89
C SER A 188 -25.75 12.11 -18.91
N SER A 189 -26.71 12.53 -18.10
CA SER A 189 -27.41 11.77 -17.08
C SER A 189 -28.34 10.75 -17.70
N GLU A 190 -28.17 9.46 -17.39
CA GLU A 190 -29.28 8.51 -17.45
C GLU A 190 -29.30 7.59 -16.23
N VAL A 191 -30.37 7.79 -15.48
CA VAL A 191 -30.87 7.03 -14.33
C VAL A 191 -31.09 5.57 -14.73
N ARG A 192 -30.48 4.61 -14.01
CA ARG A 192 -31.07 3.28 -13.79
C ARG A 192 -30.75 2.74 -12.40
N SER A 193 -31.81 2.70 -11.59
CA SER A 193 -32.14 1.81 -10.48
C SER A 193 -31.18 0.64 -10.22
N MET A 194 -30.58 0.64 -9.03
CA MET A 194 -30.06 -0.56 -8.35
C MET A 194 -30.68 -0.61 -6.94
N GLY A 195 -30.90 -1.82 -6.44
CA GLY A 195 -31.59 -2.15 -5.17
C GLY A 195 -31.00 -1.49 -3.92
N PRO A 196 -31.58 -1.74 -2.74
CA PRO A 196 -31.62 -0.78 -1.63
C PRO A 196 -30.22 -0.27 -1.32
N VAL A 197 -30.00 0.99 -1.69
CA VAL A 197 -28.88 1.77 -1.21
C VAL A 197 -29.08 1.83 0.29
N SER A 198 -28.18 1.17 1.03
CA SER A 198 -28.20 1.25 2.47
C SER A 198 -28.05 2.72 2.84
N ASP A 199 -29.08 3.29 3.46
CA ASP A 199 -29.06 4.63 4.04
C ASP A 199 -28.01 4.65 5.17
N VAL A 200 -26.76 4.90 4.81
CA VAL A 200 -25.73 5.38 5.73
C VAL A 200 -25.05 6.53 4.99
N ALA A 201 -25.50 7.74 5.31
CA ALA A 201 -24.99 9.00 4.80
C ALA A 201 -23.54 9.24 5.27
N ASP A 202 -22.57 8.53 4.71
CA ASP A 202 -21.12 8.68 4.95
C ASP A 202 -20.28 8.53 3.65
N ASP A 203 -20.91 8.35 2.48
CA ASP A 203 -20.25 8.10 1.18
C ASP A 203 -20.05 9.36 0.30
N ASP A 204 -20.44 10.54 0.78
CA ASP A 204 -20.51 11.78 -0.05
C ASP A 204 -19.14 12.28 -0.57
N SER A 205 -18.04 11.78 -0.02
CA SER A 205 -16.67 12.13 -0.43
C SER A 205 -15.94 11.02 -1.17
N LEU A 206 -16.59 9.91 -1.54
CA LEU A 206 -15.98 8.84 -2.32
C LEU A 206 -16.32 8.96 -3.80
N CYS A 207 -15.33 8.76 -4.66
CA CYS A 207 -15.61 8.56 -6.07
C CYS A 207 -16.29 7.20 -6.31
N TYR A 208 -17.00 7.07 -7.43
CA TYR A 208 -17.70 5.85 -7.82
C TYR A 208 -16.82 4.58 -7.74
N ALA A 209 -15.56 4.67 -8.14
CA ALA A 209 -14.63 3.55 -8.09
C ALA A 209 -14.20 3.16 -6.65
N CYS A 210 -14.24 4.10 -5.70
CA CYS A 210 -13.87 3.83 -4.31
C CYS A 210 -15.06 3.44 -3.42
N ALA A 211 -16.27 3.94 -3.69
CA ALA A 211 -17.46 3.69 -2.87
C ALA A 211 -17.76 2.18 -2.75
N GLY A 212 -17.72 1.45 -3.88
CA GLY A 212 -17.94 -0.01 -3.91
C GLY A 212 -16.70 -0.87 -3.64
N SER A 213 -15.59 -0.27 -3.20
CA SER A 213 -14.29 -0.96 -3.06
C SER A 213 -13.94 -1.18 -1.58
N PRO A 214 -13.26 -2.29 -1.23
CA PRO A 214 -12.72 -2.50 0.12
C PRO A 214 -11.52 -1.59 0.44
N VAL A 215 -11.15 -0.72 -0.50
CA VAL A 215 -9.99 0.16 -0.41
C VAL A 215 -10.21 1.31 0.58
N PHE A 216 -9.16 1.55 1.37
CA PHE A 216 -8.95 2.76 2.17
C PHE A 216 -7.56 3.32 1.88
N SER A 217 -7.25 4.53 2.32
CA SER A 217 -5.94 5.14 2.14
C SER A 217 -5.27 5.41 3.48
N LEU A 218 -3.96 5.17 3.55
CA LEU A 218 -3.12 5.71 4.61
C LEU A 218 -2.91 7.20 4.36
N GLN A 219 -3.32 7.99 5.34
CA GLN A 219 -3.34 9.44 5.32
C GLN A 219 -2.79 9.98 6.65
N PHE A 220 -2.42 11.26 6.70
CA PHE A 220 -1.87 11.85 7.92
C PHE A 220 -2.82 11.81 9.14
N TRP A 221 -4.12 11.61 8.91
CA TRP A 221 -5.12 11.51 9.97
C TRP A 221 -5.32 10.09 10.53
N ASN A 222 -4.74 9.04 9.91
CA ASN A 222 -4.85 7.65 10.39
C ASN A 222 -3.53 6.87 10.44
N VAL A 223 -2.45 7.38 9.87
CA VAL A 223 -1.22 6.60 9.69
C VAL A 223 -0.57 6.17 11.02
N GLN A 224 -0.64 6.98 12.08
CA GLN A 224 -0.11 6.61 13.40
C GLN A 224 -0.82 5.37 13.98
N LEU A 225 -2.15 5.29 13.83
CA LEU A 225 -2.92 4.12 14.22
C LEU A 225 -2.48 2.87 13.44
N PHE A 226 -2.32 2.98 12.13
CA PHE A 226 -1.89 1.86 11.29
C PHE A 226 -0.42 1.47 11.51
N ILE A 227 0.46 2.40 11.90
CA ILE A 227 1.80 2.06 12.38
C ILE A 227 1.71 1.22 13.65
N THR A 228 0.87 1.62 14.62
CA THR A 228 0.68 0.88 15.87
C THR A 228 0.15 -0.53 15.62
N ALA A 229 -0.87 -0.65 14.75
CA ALA A 229 -1.43 -1.95 14.36
C ALA A 229 -0.40 -2.83 13.63
N SER A 230 0.38 -2.26 12.73
CA SER A 230 1.45 -2.98 12.02
C SER A 230 2.56 -3.44 12.96
N LEU A 231 2.86 -2.63 13.99
CA LEU A 231 3.82 -2.97 15.02
C LEU A 231 3.28 -4.09 15.92
N LEU A 232 2.00 -4.06 16.28
CA LEU A 232 1.34 -5.14 17.02
C LEU A 232 1.49 -6.48 16.31
N LEU A 233 1.16 -6.50 15.02
CA LEU A 233 1.29 -7.70 14.19
C LEU A 233 2.74 -8.14 14.08
N SER A 234 3.68 -7.20 13.93
CA SER A 234 5.10 -7.52 13.88
C SER A 234 5.61 -8.11 15.18
N LEU A 235 5.13 -7.66 16.34
CA LEU A 235 5.44 -8.24 17.64
C LEU A 235 4.85 -9.65 17.76
N LYS A 236 3.59 -9.85 17.35
CA LYS A 236 2.91 -11.16 17.39
C LYS A 236 3.57 -12.22 16.49
N VAL A 237 4.10 -11.81 15.32
CA VAL A 237 4.67 -12.73 14.32
C VAL A 237 6.19 -12.85 14.41
N GLY A 238 6.89 -11.77 14.78
CA GLY A 238 8.35 -11.67 14.66
C GLY A 238 9.14 -11.94 15.94
N GLU A 239 8.46 -12.04 17.10
CA GLU A 239 9.13 -12.19 18.39
C GLU A 239 8.62 -13.43 19.13
N ASP A 240 9.47 -14.46 19.21
CA ASP A 240 9.12 -15.77 19.81
C ASP A 240 8.55 -15.67 21.23
N LYS A 241 9.01 -14.70 22.02
CA LYS A 241 8.53 -14.46 23.40
C LYS A 241 7.02 -14.12 23.46
N PHE A 242 6.45 -13.60 22.37
CA PHE A 242 5.03 -13.28 22.30
C PHE A 242 4.19 -14.38 21.67
N ALA A 243 4.81 -15.48 21.18
CA ALA A 243 4.08 -16.60 20.59
C ALA A 243 3.15 -17.30 21.61
N GLU A 244 3.55 -17.33 22.89
CA GLU A 244 2.79 -17.95 23.98
C GLU A 244 2.17 -16.93 24.95
N THR A 245 2.37 -15.63 24.69
CA THR A 245 1.82 -14.57 25.55
C THR A 245 0.33 -14.37 25.26
N ASP A 246 -0.43 -13.96 26.28
CA ASP A 246 -1.80 -13.48 26.10
C ASP A 246 -1.82 -12.28 25.13
N GLY A 247 -2.33 -12.55 23.92
CA GLY A 247 -2.39 -11.56 22.84
C GLY A 247 -3.24 -10.34 23.19
N GLU A 248 -4.24 -10.49 24.07
CA GLU A 248 -5.08 -9.38 24.52
C GLU A 248 -4.26 -8.44 25.41
N ALA A 249 -3.49 -8.99 26.36
CA ALA A 249 -2.62 -8.20 27.22
C ALA A 249 -1.58 -7.40 26.43
N LEU A 250 -0.96 -8.00 25.41
CA LEU A 250 -0.03 -7.29 24.51
C LEU A 250 -0.73 -6.15 23.77
N THR A 251 -1.94 -6.40 23.28
CA THR A 251 -2.73 -5.41 22.53
C THR A 251 -3.07 -4.21 23.42
N VAL A 252 -3.54 -4.45 24.65
CA VAL A 252 -3.87 -3.38 25.61
C VAL A 252 -2.64 -2.54 25.94
N GLN A 253 -1.49 -3.18 26.21
CA GLN A 253 -0.24 -2.47 26.52
C GLN A 253 0.24 -1.62 25.35
N LEU A 254 0.19 -2.16 24.13
CA LEU A 254 0.61 -1.43 22.94
C LEU A 254 -0.38 -0.32 22.57
N ALA A 255 -1.69 -0.50 22.79
CA ALA A 255 -2.68 0.55 22.60
C ALA A 255 -2.40 1.74 23.53
N ALA A 256 -2.14 1.47 24.81
CA ALA A 256 -1.78 2.50 25.78
C ALA A 256 -0.48 3.23 25.39
N LEU A 257 0.56 2.50 24.97
CA LEU A 257 1.84 3.06 24.53
C LEU A 257 1.71 3.86 23.23
N GLY A 258 0.94 3.35 22.27
CA GLY A 258 0.64 4.00 21.00
C GLY A 258 -0.32 5.17 21.12
N GLY A 259 -0.95 5.36 22.30
CA GLY A 259 -1.88 6.44 22.59
C GLY A 259 -3.24 6.27 21.92
N CYS A 260 -3.71 5.05 21.68
CA CYS A 260 -5.01 4.76 21.07
C CYS A 260 -5.90 3.88 21.94
N ASP A 261 -7.19 3.88 21.63
CA ASP A 261 -8.16 2.96 22.24
C ASP A 261 -7.92 1.52 21.77
N THR A 262 -8.18 0.56 22.65
CA THR A 262 -7.90 -0.87 22.36
C THR A 262 -8.80 -1.41 21.26
N ASN A 263 -10.09 -1.07 21.24
CA ASN A 263 -11.01 -1.53 20.18
C ASN A 263 -10.67 -0.88 18.83
N VAL A 264 -10.25 0.38 18.85
CA VAL A 264 -9.75 1.06 17.65
C VAL A 264 -8.48 0.37 17.11
N LEU A 265 -7.56 -0.02 17.99
CA LEU A 265 -6.36 -0.77 17.60
C LEU A 265 -6.70 -2.15 17.04
N LEU A 266 -7.62 -2.89 17.68
CA LEU A 266 -8.09 -4.20 17.21
C LEU A 266 -8.75 -4.11 15.83
N CYS A 267 -9.59 -3.10 15.59
CA CYS A 267 -10.15 -2.86 14.25
C CYS A 267 -9.06 -2.53 13.22
N ALA A 268 -8.06 -1.72 13.58
CA ALA A 268 -6.95 -1.41 12.68
C ALA A 268 -6.11 -2.66 12.38
N GLU A 269 -5.80 -3.47 13.40
CA GLU A 269 -5.14 -4.77 13.24
C GLU A 269 -5.92 -5.67 12.28
N ARG A 270 -7.24 -5.76 12.47
CA ARG A 270 -8.12 -6.54 11.60
C ARG A 270 -8.11 -6.04 10.16
N CYS A 271 -8.14 -4.71 9.95
CA CYS A 271 -7.98 -4.12 8.62
C CYS A 271 -6.69 -4.57 7.93
N VAL A 272 -5.57 -4.61 8.66
CA VAL A 272 -4.29 -5.07 8.11
C VAL A 272 -4.35 -6.57 7.77
N CYS A 273 -4.92 -7.38 8.67
CA CYS A 273 -5.04 -8.82 8.47
C CYS A 273 -5.90 -9.18 7.26
N ASP A 274 -7.08 -8.58 7.10
CA ASP A 274 -7.96 -8.88 5.97
C ASP A 274 -7.38 -8.35 4.63
N LEU A 275 -6.58 -7.28 4.68
CA LEU A 275 -5.94 -6.74 3.47
C LEU A 275 -4.72 -7.55 3.03
N LEU A 276 -3.94 -8.08 3.98
CA LEU A 276 -2.61 -8.68 3.75
C LEU A 276 -2.50 -10.14 4.21
N TRP A 277 -3.62 -10.86 4.35
CA TRP A 277 -3.67 -12.20 4.96
C TRP A 277 -2.58 -13.17 4.46
N ASP A 278 -2.27 -13.15 3.17
CA ASP A 278 -1.28 -13.99 2.51
C ASP A 278 0.18 -13.47 2.60
N GLU A 279 0.36 -12.27 3.13
CA GLU A 279 1.62 -11.53 3.14
C GLU A 279 2.01 -11.03 4.55
N LEU A 280 1.52 -11.61 5.66
CA LEU A 280 1.90 -11.16 7.01
C LEU A 280 3.23 -11.72 7.54
N SER A 281 3.85 -12.68 6.85
CA SER A 281 5.07 -13.34 7.33
C SER A 281 6.31 -12.46 7.18
N VAL A 282 7.20 -12.50 8.19
CA VAL A 282 8.52 -11.88 8.10
C VAL A 282 9.34 -12.58 7.01
N THR A 283 9.72 -11.86 5.97
CA THR A 283 10.58 -12.39 4.89
C THR A 283 11.87 -11.61 4.76
N THR A 284 13.00 -12.30 4.56
CA THR A 284 14.31 -11.67 4.35
C THR A 284 14.28 -10.66 3.19
N LYS A 285 13.61 -11.03 2.09
CA LYS A 285 13.43 -10.14 0.92
C LYS A 285 12.64 -8.88 1.26
N GLY A 286 11.60 -8.99 2.10
CA GLY A 286 10.81 -7.85 2.57
C GLY A 286 11.65 -6.88 3.40
N LEU A 287 12.39 -7.42 4.38
CA LEU A 287 13.28 -6.65 5.24
C LEU A 287 14.38 -5.94 4.44
N GLU A 288 15.08 -6.67 3.56
CA GLU A 288 16.10 -6.10 2.68
C GLU A 288 15.55 -4.97 1.78
N SER A 289 14.30 -5.13 1.31
CA SER A 289 13.65 -4.12 0.49
C SER A 289 13.40 -2.83 1.27
N VAL A 290 12.93 -2.91 2.51
CA VAL A 290 12.77 -1.74 3.39
C VAL A 290 14.12 -1.13 3.74
N MET A 291 15.10 -1.92 4.19
CA MET A 291 16.44 -1.42 4.50
C MET A 291 17.08 -0.67 3.32
N ARG A 292 16.88 -1.15 2.09
CA ARG A 292 17.38 -0.49 0.88
C ARG A 292 16.75 0.89 0.68
N ARG A 293 15.46 1.03 0.93
CA ARG A 293 14.71 2.31 0.80
C ARG A 293 15.01 3.28 1.95
N LEU A 294 15.32 2.76 3.12
CA LEU A 294 15.84 3.54 4.25
C LEU A 294 17.31 3.96 4.08
N GLY A 295 18.00 3.50 3.03
CA GLY A 295 19.41 3.83 2.80
C GLY A 295 20.42 3.07 3.70
N MET A 296 19.99 2.01 4.40
CA MET A 296 20.78 1.31 5.43
C MET A 296 21.72 0.22 4.90
N ARG A 297 22.28 0.38 3.69
CA ARG A 297 23.05 -0.69 3.01
C ARG A 297 24.31 -1.17 3.76
N SER A 298 24.74 -0.49 4.82
CA SER A 298 25.96 -0.82 5.59
C SER A 298 25.77 -1.87 6.69
N LEU A 299 24.54 -2.20 7.11
CA LEU A 299 24.28 -3.15 8.22
C LEU A 299 24.09 -4.61 7.78
N ALA A 300 23.91 -4.86 6.47
CA ALA A 300 23.63 -6.19 5.92
C ALA A 300 24.88 -7.02 5.58
N ARG A 301 26.09 -6.46 5.68
CA ARG A 301 27.33 -7.24 5.57
C ARG A 301 27.72 -7.78 6.94
N ARG A 302 27.21 -8.96 7.30
CA ARG A 302 27.94 -9.80 8.26
C ARG A 302 29.30 -10.15 7.62
N PRO A 303 30.44 -9.90 8.28
CA PRO A 303 31.71 -10.44 7.81
C PRO A 303 31.59 -11.97 7.84
N HIS A 304 31.77 -12.61 6.69
CA HIS A 304 32.06 -14.05 6.67
C HIS A 304 33.22 -14.30 7.63
N PRO A 305 33.15 -15.32 8.52
CA PRO A 305 34.33 -15.73 9.25
C PRO A 305 35.34 -16.23 8.22
N VAL A 306 36.42 -15.47 8.07
CA VAL A 306 37.61 -15.90 7.35
C VAL A 306 38.17 -17.10 8.13
N PRO A 307 38.30 -18.28 7.51
CA PRO A 307 38.91 -19.42 8.19
C PRO A 307 40.36 -19.08 8.55
N PRO A 308 40.84 -19.45 9.75
CA PRO A 308 42.17 -19.08 10.20
C PRO A 308 43.24 -19.85 9.42
N GLY A 309 44.17 -19.08 8.84
CA GLY A 309 45.57 -19.43 8.60
C GLY A 309 45.91 -20.84 8.11
N GLY A 310 46.15 -20.97 6.80
CA GLY A 310 47.08 -21.95 6.25
C GLY A 310 48.33 -21.22 5.74
N PRO A 311 49.55 -21.56 6.20
CA PRO A 311 50.76 -20.83 5.81
C PRO A 311 51.16 -21.13 4.36
N THR A 312 51.62 -20.09 3.70
CA THR A 312 52.42 -20.10 2.47
C THR A 312 53.61 -21.05 2.58
N ASN A 313 53.81 -21.90 1.57
CA ASN A 313 55.11 -22.39 1.08
C ASN A 313 54.88 -22.94 -0.33
N VAL A 314 55.20 -22.17 -1.38
CA VAL A 314 56.50 -22.17 -2.08
C VAL A 314 56.94 -23.57 -2.50
N THR A 315 56.75 -23.82 -3.79
CA THR A 315 57.33 -24.89 -4.60
C THR A 315 58.85 -24.98 -4.44
N ALA A 316 59.35 -26.17 -4.10
CA ALA A 316 60.68 -26.62 -4.48
C ALA A 316 60.60 -28.11 -4.85
N ALA A 317 60.98 -28.40 -6.09
CA ALA A 317 61.13 -29.73 -6.64
C ALA A 317 62.48 -30.32 -6.21
N THR A 318 62.50 -31.60 -5.84
CA THR A 318 63.68 -32.46 -5.95
C THR A 318 63.23 -33.91 -6.17
N ASN A 319 63.67 -34.46 -7.29
CA ASN A 319 63.68 -35.89 -7.62
C ASN A 319 64.77 -36.62 -6.81
N GLY A 320 64.64 -37.95 -6.71
CA GLY A 320 65.64 -38.89 -6.20
C GLY A 320 64.92 -40.00 -5.42
N GLU A 321 64.57 -41.12 -6.07
CA GLU A 321 65.38 -42.37 -6.04
C GLU A 321 65.61 -42.87 -4.61
N GLU A 322 65.06 -44.05 -4.25
CA GLU A 322 65.82 -45.31 -4.16
C GLU A 322 64.97 -46.42 -3.50
N GLU A 323 65.32 -47.66 -3.85
CA GLU A 323 64.68 -48.94 -3.56
C GLU A 323 64.80 -49.44 -2.10
N ALA A 324 64.23 -50.64 -1.91
CA ALA A 324 64.51 -51.68 -0.91
C ALA A 324 63.58 -51.69 0.32
N SER A 325 62.66 -52.65 0.45
CA SER A 325 62.85 -54.09 0.67
C SER A 325 63.19 -54.43 2.13
N ILE A 326 62.54 -55.51 2.59
CA ILE A 326 62.87 -56.42 3.69
C ILE A 326 61.96 -56.37 4.94
N MET A 327 61.40 -57.56 5.17
CA MET A 327 60.62 -58.11 6.27
C MET A 327 61.32 -58.12 7.65
N SER A 328 60.52 -58.55 8.64
CA SER A 328 60.84 -59.16 9.96
C SER A 328 61.20 -58.19 11.08
N TYR A 329 60.55 -58.23 12.24
CA TYR A 329 59.95 -59.37 12.97
C TYR A 329 58.47 -59.18 13.34
#